data_AF-A0A0C2M686-F1
#
_entry.id   AF-A0A0C2M686-F1
#
_cell.length_a   1.000
_cell.length_b   1.000
_cell.length_c   1.000
_cell.angle_alpha   90.00
_cell.angle_beta   90.00
_cell.angle_gamma   90.00
#
_symmetry.space_group_name_H-M   'P 1'
#
loop_
_entity.id
_entity.type
_entity.pdbx_description
1 polymer ?
#
loop_
_entity_poly.entity_id
_entity_poly.type
_entity_poly.pdbx_seq_one_letter_code
_entity_poly.pdbx_strand_id
1 'polypeptide(L)'
;MHEFTMTQIDLKVRLFIISDAAKTYSKAAVLAEFKLIDYHRASLNYLEAAISLCYISPERACVYFRKSIKAFINSEEIDFAIYLSMLCGYMYGAKFSDDCLSIQFYKFAHRLRIQNQKDHKCIIKDKDLREIGKDNPQELLKWQTIIRSNNTICKKKNKPLDLCLKCIYAHAKLDDDFDGYLYFQDQYKKSFKIRKPFSKITYVVKNRRGSRDEINYTPVSSDSGICINTQKKSS
;
A
#
# COMPACT_ATOMS: atom_id res chain seq x y z
N MET A 1 13.56 25.43 -26.80
CA MET A 1 13.45 24.76 -25.48
C MET A 1 13.28 25.84 -24.44
N HIS A 2 12.11 25.94 -23.80
CA HIS A 2 11.93 26.79 -22.63
C HIS A 2 12.16 25.91 -21.40
N GLU A 3 13.31 26.06 -20.75
CA GLU A 3 13.49 25.55 -19.38
C GLU A 3 12.54 26.32 -18.47
N PHE A 4 11.53 25.62 -17.96
CA PHE A 4 10.62 26.17 -16.97
C PHE A 4 11.38 26.27 -15.64
N THR A 5 11.94 27.44 -15.35
CA THR A 5 12.61 27.72 -14.08
C THR A 5 11.55 27.81 -12.98
N MET A 6 11.32 26.70 -12.30
CA MET A 6 10.48 26.66 -11.10
C MET A 6 11.09 27.62 -10.06
N THR A 7 10.32 28.59 -9.58
CA THR A 7 10.88 29.62 -8.69
C THR A 7 11.23 28.99 -7.34
N GLN A 8 12.21 29.55 -6.63
CA GLN A 8 12.56 29.09 -5.27
C GLN A 8 11.37 29.18 -4.29
N ILE A 9 10.42 30.07 -4.56
CA ILE A 9 9.17 30.22 -3.79
C ILE A 9 8.27 28.99 -4.00
N ASP A 10 8.10 28.53 -5.24
CA ASP A 10 7.26 27.38 -5.56
C ASP A 10 7.78 26.09 -4.91
N LEU A 11 9.11 25.92 -4.85
CA LEU A 11 9.72 24.76 -4.22
C LEU A 11 9.44 24.72 -2.71
N LYS A 12 9.58 25.86 -2.01
CA LYS A 12 9.30 25.95 -0.56
C LYS A 12 7.84 25.66 -0.24
N VAL A 13 6.92 26.23 -1.02
CA VAL A 13 5.47 25.99 -0.85
C VAL A 13 5.15 24.51 -1.07
N ARG A 14 5.70 23.90 -2.13
CA ARG A 14 5.49 22.47 -2.42
C ARG A 14 6.02 21.57 -1.30
N LEU A 15 7.22 21.84 -0.79
CA LEU A 15 7.79 21.09 0.33
C LEU A 15 6.95 21.21 1.60
N PHE A 16 6.40 22.40 1.88
CA PHE A 16 5.51 22.62 3.01
C PHE A 16 4.23 21.77 2.90
N ILE A 17 3.56 21.81 1.74
CA ILE A 17 2.33 21.03 1.50
C ILE A 17 2.58 19.53 1.66
N ILE A 18 3.68 19.01 1.09
CA ILE A 18 4.03 17.59 1.18
C ILE A 18 4.31 17.17 2.63
N SER A 19 5.02 18.02 3.39
CA SER A 19 5.32 17.78 4.80
C SER A 19 4.05 17.74 5.67
N ASP A 20 3.10 18.64 5.40
CA ASP A 20 1.83 18.68 6.12
C ASP A 20 0.93 17.48 5.81
N ALA A 21 0.87 17.08 4.53
CA ALA A 21 0.18 15.87 4.10
C ALA A 21 0.73 14.63 4.83
N ALA A 22 2.06 14.46 4.86
CA ALA A 22 2.69 13.35 5.56
C ALA A 22 2.35 13.30 7.06
N LYS A 23 2.32 14.47 7.73
CA LYS A 23 1.91 14.58 9.14
C LYS A 23 0.45 14.20 9.35
N THR A 24 -0.43 14.65 8.48
CA THR A 24 -1.87 14.35 8.54
C THR A 24 -2.13 12.86 8.40
N TYR A 25 -1.54 12.22 7.38
CA TYR A 25 -1.63 10.77 7.20
C TYR A 25 -1.03 9.99 8.36
N SER A 26 0.13 10.41 8.88
CA SER A 26 0.75 9.78 10.05
C SER A 26 -0.17 9.80 11.28
N LYS A 27 -0.82 10.94 11.58
CA LYS A 27 -1.79 11.05 12.67
C LYS A 27 -3.01 10.14 12.45
N ALA A 28 -3.54 10.10 11.22
CA ALA A 28 -4.65 9.23 10.87
C ALA A 28 -4.29 7.74 11.02
N ALA A 29 -3.06 7.36 10.65
CA ALA A 29 -2.56 6.00 10.81
C ALA A 29 -2.47 5.59 12.28
N VAL A 30 -1.91 6.46 13.14
CA VAL A 30 -1.80 6.22 14.59
C VAL A 30 -3.20 6.09 15.22
N LEU A 31 -4.15 6.94 14.82
CA LEU A 31 -5.54 6.83 15.28
C LEU A 31 -6.15 5.48 14.87
N ALA A 32 -5.98 5.09 13.60
CA ALA A 32 -6.48 3.81 13.10
C ALA A 32 -5.86 2.61 13.83
N GLU A 33 -4.55 2.61 14.05
CA GLU A 33 -3.81 1.51 14.68
C GLU A 33 -4.19 1.35 16.16
N PHE A 34 -4.13 2.42 16.94
CA PHE A 34 -4.20 2.32 18.41
C PHE A 34 -5.57 2.62 19.01
N LYS A 35 -6.42 3.40 18.33
CA LYS A 35 -7.76 3.74 18.84
C LYS A 35 -8.87 2.93 18.17
N LEU A 36 -8.71 2.60 16.90
CA LEU A 36 -9.73 1.86 16.13
C LEU A 36 -9.37 0.39 15.92
N ILE A 37 -8.10 0.00 16.14
CA ILE A 37 -7.57 -1.35 15.87
C ILE A 37 -7.86 -1.75 14.39
N ASP A 38 -7.88 -0.76 13.49
CA ASP A 38 -8.08 -0.93 12.05
C ASP A 38 -6.71 -0.93 11.37
N TYR A 39 -6.00 -2.06 11.49
CA TYR A 39 -4.63 -2.21 10.98
C TYR A 39 -4.56 -2.05 9.46
N HIS A 40 -5.58 -2.50 8.72
CA HIS A 40 -5.66 -2.27 7.28
C HIS A 40 -5.67 -0.77 6.98
N ARG A 41 -6.55 0.02 7.62
CA ARG A 41 -6.55 1.48 7.43
C ARG A 41 -5.26 2.14 7.91
N ALA A 42 -4.68 1.67 9.01
CA ALA A 42 -3.40 2.17 9.50
C ALA A 42 -2.30 1.97 8.45
N SER A 43 -2.24 0.79 7.85
CA SER A 43 -1.27 0.45 6.81
C SER A 43 -1.34 1.41 5.62
N LEU A 44 -2.55 1.71 5.14
CA LEU A 44 -2.77 2.61 4.02
C LEU A 44 -2.36 4.05 4.36
N ASN A 45 -2.73 4.55 5.54
CA ASN A 45 -2.32 5.89 5.95
C ASN A 45 -0.81 6.01 6.18
N TYR A 46 -0.17 4.98 6.75
CA TYR A 46 1.30 4.96 6.82
C TYR A 46 1.94 4.93 5.44
N LEU A 47 1.37 4.21 4.47
CA LEU A 47 1.85 4.18 3.10
C LEU A 47 1.76 5.57 2.43
N GLU A 48 0.63 6.26 2.56
CA GLU A 48 0.44 7.62 2.04
C GLU A 48 1.41 8.63 2.68
N ALA A 49 1.67 8.49 3.99
CA ALA A 49 2.68 9.28 4.67
C ALA A 49 4.10 9.00 4.13
N ALA A 50 4.42 7.74 3.86
CA ALA A 50 5.71 7.33 3.29
C ALA A 50 5.91 7.90 1.89
N ILE A 51 4.92 7.73 1.00
CA ILE A 51 4.94 8.24 -0.38
C ILE A 51 5.13 9.77 -0.39
N SER A 52 4.42 10.48 0.49
CA SER A 52 4.59 11.92 0.65
C SER A 52 6.05 12.27 1.00
N LEU A 53 6.66 11.53 1.92
CA LEU A 53 8.03 11.78 2.37
C LEU A 53 9.13 11.33 1.38
N CYS A 54 8.83 10.47 0.41
CA CYS A 54 9.82 9.96 -0.55
C CYS A 54 10.57 11.06 -1.30
N TYR A 55 9.94 12.22 -1.51
CA TYR A 55 10.54 13.36 -2.21
C TYR A 55 11.31 14.32 -1.29
N ILE A 56 11.20 14.16 0.03
CA ILE A 56 11.80 15.05 1.03
C ILE A 56 12.94 14.36 1.76
N SER A 57 12.70 13.15 2.27
CA SER A 57 13.68 12.36 3.02
C SER A 57 13.34 10.87 2.89
N PRO A 58 14.08 10.15 2.02
CA PRO A 58 13.95 8.71 1.87
C PRO A 58 14.12 7.96 3.21
N GLU A 59 14.99 8.44 4.10
CA GLU A 59 15.23 7.82 5.41
C GLU A 59 13.97 7.90 6.28
N ARG A 60 13.29 9.06 6.29
CA ARG A 60 12.03 9.23 7.02
C ARG A 60 10.90 8.43 6.39
N ALA A 61 10.85 8.35 5.06
CA ALA A 61 9.88 7.52 4.36
C ALA A 61 10.02 6.04 4.75
N CYS A 62 11.26 5.54 4.92
CA CYS A 62 11.55 4.15 5.31
C CYS A 62 10.83 3.73 6.59
N VAL A 63 10.82 4.63 7.59
CA VAL A 63 10.14 4.40 8.87
C VAL A 63 8.65 4.14 8.65
N TYR A 64 8.01 4.91 7.77
CA TYR A 64 6.59 4.78 7.48
C TYR A 64 6.27 3.56 6.61
N PHE A 65 7.13 3.22 5.64
CA PHE A 65 6.99 1.96 4.90
C PHE A 65 7.03 0.75 5.84
N ARG A 66 7.99 0.70 6.78
CA ARG A 66 8.08 -0.38 7.76
C ARG A 66 6.83 -0.47 8.65
N LYS A 67 6.28 0.67 9.07
CA LYS A 67 5.02 0.72 9.84
C LYS A 67 3.84 0.20 9.00
N SER A 68 3.74 0.62 7.74
CA SER A 68 2.70 0.15 6.83
C SER A 68 2.75 -1.37 6.64
N ILE A 69 3.94 -1.91 6.35
CA ILE A 69 4.17 -3.35 6.21
C ILE A 69 3.80 -4.10 7.51
N LYS A 70 4.22 -3.59 8.67
CA LYS A 70 3.86 -4.19 9.97
C LYS A 70 2.35 -4.19 10.20
N ALA A 71 1.68 -3.10 9.86
CA ALA A 71 0.23 -3.01 9.97
C ALA A 71 -0.49 -3.99 9.03
N PHE A 72 0.00 -4.21 7.80
CA PHE A 72 -0.52 -5.28 6.93
C PHE A 72 -0.31 -6.68 7.51
N ILE A 73 0.83 -6.93 8.17
CA ILE A 73 1.05 -8.21 8.87
C ILE A 73 0.03 -8.37 10.00
N ASN A 74 -0.22 -7.31 10.78
CA ASN A 74 -1.20 -7.32 11.87
C ASN A 74 -2.65 -7.47 11.37
N SER A 75 -2.97 -7.07 10.13
CA SER A 75 -4.27 -7.32 9.50
C SER A 75 -4.36 -8.67 8.78
N GLU A 76 -3.35 -9.54 8.94
CA GLU A 76 -3.23 -10.85 8.26
C GLU A 76 -3.17 -10.75 6.72
N GLU A 77 -2.91 -9.56 6.19
CA GLU A 77 -2.76 -9.27 4.77
C GLU A 77 -1.32 -9.51 4.31
N ILE A 78 -0.83 -10.73 4.56
CA ILE A 78 0.57 -11.14 4.32
C ILE A 78 1.00 -10.91 2.88
N ASP A 79 0.11 -11.17 1.93
CA ASP A 79 0.42 -11.00 0.51
C ASP A 79 0.73 -9.51 0.19
N PHE A 80 -0.02 -8.56 0.77
CA PHE A 80 0.26 -7.12 0.62
C PHE A 80 1.54 -6.71 1.34
N ALA A 81 1.82 -7.26 2.52
CA ALA A 81 3.08 -7.02 3.22
C ALA A 81 4.30 -7.48 2.41
N ILE A 82 4.23 -8.66 1.78
CA ILE A 82 5.28 -9.18 0.89
C ILE A 82 5.44 -8.25 -0.32
N TYR A 83 4.35 -7.93 -1.00
CA TYR A 83 4.36 -7.05 -2.17
C TYR A 83 4.96 -5.69 -1.85
N LEU A 84 4.50 -5.03 -0.79
CA LEU A 84 4.99 -3.72 -0.39
C LEU A 84 6.48 -3.77 0.01
N SER A 85 6.92 -4.85 0.66
CA SER A 85 8.33 -5.06 0.96
C SER A 85 9.17 -5.17 -0.32
N MET A 86 8.72 -5.95 -1.31
CA MET A 86 9.39 -6.04 -2.61
C MET A 86 9.47 -4.68 -3.31
N LEU A 87 8.36 -3.94 -3.29
CA LEU A 87 8.24 -2.59 -3.87
C LEU A 87 9.22 -1.61 -3.24
N CYS A 88 9.30 -1.60 -1.90
CA CYS A 88 10.26 -0.79 -1.17
C CYS A 88 11.70 -1.18 -1.53
N GLY A 89 12.00 -2.47 -1.61
CA GLY A 89 13.32 -2.95 -2.02
C GLY A 89 13.74 -2.38 -3.38
N TYR A 90 12.85 -2.47 -4.38
CA TYR A 90 13.09 -1.91 -5.70
C TYR A 90 13.31 -0.41 -5.66
N MET A 91 12.43 0.32 -4.98
CA MET A 91 12.51 1.77 -4.88
C MET A 91 13.82 2.24 -4.23
N TYR A 92 14.27 1.62 -3.14
CA TYR A 92 15.54 2.01 -2.50
C TYR A 92 16.75 1.72 -3.37
N GLY A 93 16.78 0.58 -4.07
CA GLY A 93 17.89 0.26 -4.97
C GLY A 93 17.90 1.12 -6.23
N ALA A 94 16.76 1.22 -6.92
CA ALA A 94 16.69 1.87 -8.23
C ALA A 94 16.67 3.40 -8.15
N LYS A 95 15.93 3.98 -7.19
CA LYS A 95 15.71 5.43 -7.13
C LYS A 95 16.59 6.15 -6.13
N PHE A 96 16.83 5.53 -4.98
CA PHE A 96 17.61 6.14 -3.90
C PHE A 96 19.06 5.65 -3.88
N SER A 97 19.42 4.68 -4.72
CA SER A 97 20.74 4.06 -4.78
C SER A 97 21.22 3.54 -3.41
N ASP A 98 20.28 3.11 -2.57
CA ASP A 98 20.53 2.52 -1.26
C ASP A 98 20.36 1.01 -1.33
N ASP A 99 21.43 0.34 -1.76
CA ASP A 99 21.47 -1.12 -1.88
C ASP A 99 21.32 -1.82 -0.52
N CYS A 100 21.75 -1.18 0.56
CA CYS A 100 21.64 -1.75 1.90
C CYS A 100 20.18 -1.88 2.32
N LEU A 101 19.39 -0.81 2.22
CA LEU A 101 17.96 -0.84 2.51
C LEU A 101 17.20 -1.71 1.51
N SER A 102 17.57 -1.64 0.23
CA SER A 102 17.03 -2.49 -0.83
C SER A 102 17.10 -3.99 -0.45
N ILE A 103 18.30 -4.47 -0.10
CA ILE A 103 18.54 -5.86 0.31
C ILE A 103 17.77 -6.20 1.59
N GLN A 104 17.67 -5.29 2.56
CA GLN A 104 16.91 -5.53 3.79
C GLN A 104 15.44 -5.80 3.51
N PHE A 105 14.81 -5.00 2.64
CA PHE A 105 13.42 -5.17 2.25
C PHE A 105 13.18 -6.47 1.49
N TYR A 106 14.05 -6.83 0.53
CA TYR A 106 13.94 -8.10 -0.19
C TYR A 106 14.12 -9.32 0.72
N LYS A 107 15.10 -9.30 1.63
CA LYS A 107 15.28 -10.36 2.63
C LYS A 107 14.06 -10.48 3.52
N PHE A 108 13.47 -9.36 3.92
CA PHE A 108 12.24 -9.35 4.72
C PHE A 108 11.06 -9.97 3.97
N ALA A 109 10.83 -9.58 2.71
CA ALA A 109 9.80 -10.17 1.86
C ALA A 109 9.98 -11.69 1.70
N HIS A 110 11.21 -12.15 1.49
CA HIS A 110 11.51 -13.57 1.36
C HIS A 110 11.25 -14.35 2.66
N ARG A 111 11.63 -13.80 3.82
CA ARG A 111 11.30 -14.40 5.13
C ARG A 111 9.79 -14.52 5.33
N LEU A 112 9.03 -13.48 5.01
CA LEU A 112 7.57 -13.50 5.10
C LEU A 112 6.95 -14.61 4.23
N ARG A 113 7.47 -14.84 3.02
CA ARG A 113 7.02 -15.95 2.18
C ARG A 113 7.21 -17.31 2.83
N ILE A 114 8.43 -17.58 3.32
CA ILE A 114 8.77 -18.86 3.96
C ILE A 114 7.89 -19.09 5.18
N GLN A 115 7.77 -18.08 6.06
CA GLN A 115 7.00 -18.18 7.30
C GLN A 115 5.52 -18.47 7.06
N ASN A 116 4.96 -18.01 5.94
CA ASN A 116 3.54 -18.14 5.62
C ASN A 116 3.27 -19.13 4.49
N GLN A 117 4.26 -19.97 4.13
CA GLN A 117 4.16 -21.00 3.08
C GLN A 117 3.62 -20.44 1.75
N LYS A 118 4.07 -19.24 1.38
CA LYS A 118 3.70 -18.58 0.13
C LYS A 118 4.72 -18.95 -0.95
N ASP A 119 4.37 -19.96 -1.74
CA ASP A 119 5.19 -20.37 -2.88
C ASP A 119 5.18 -19.32 -3.97
N HIS A 120 6.38 -19.03 -4.51
CA HIS A 120 6.57 -18.14 -5.64
C HIS A 120 6.93 -18.91 -6.90
N LYS A 121 6.16 -18.73 -7.97
CA LYS A 121 6.51 -19.26 -9.29
C LYS A 121 6.98 -18.14 -10.20
N CYS A 122 8.30 -17.95 -10.25
CA CYS A 122 8.91 -16.96 -11.13
C CYS A 122 8.65 -17.31 -12.60
N ILE A 123 7.91 -16.45 -13.29
CA ILE A 123 7.65 -16.60 -14.73
C ILE A 123 8.91 -16.23 -15.54
N ILE A 124 9.77 -15.40 -14.96
CA ILE A 124 10.93 -14.80 -15.65
C ILE A 124 12.19 -15.55 -15.28
N LYS A 125 12.85 -16.15 -16.27
CA LYS A 125 14.13 -16.86 -16.14
C LYS A 125 15.29 -15.88 -16.30
N ASP A 126 16.49 -16.30 -15.91
CA ASP A 126 17.69 -15.44 -16.04
C ASP A 126 18.05 -15.11 -17.49
N LYS A 127 17.75 -16.02 -18.43
CA LYS A 127 17.89 -15.74 -19.86
C LYS A 127 16.93 -14.63 -20.32
N ASP A 128 15.72 -14.61 -19.77
CA ASP A 128 14.68 -13.65 -20.12
C ASP A 128 15.10 -12.25 -19.65
N LEU A 129 15.66 -12.14 -18.43
CA LEU A 129 16.24 -10.89 -17.93
C LEU A 129 17.37 -10.36 -18.82
N ARG A 130 18.25 -11.24 -19.29
CA ARG A 130 19.33 -10.84 -20.20
C ARG A 130 18.80 -10.36 -21.55
N GLU A 131 17.74 -10.98 -22.07
CA GLU A 131 17.07 -10.55 -23.29
C GLU A 131 16.40 -9.19 -23.13
N ILE A 132 15.70 -8.97 -22.01
CA ILE A 132 15.08 -7.69 -21.65
C ILE A 132 16.13 -6.57 -21.52
N GLY A 133 17.33 -6.89 -21.01
CA GLY A 133 18.41 -5.92 -20.83
C GLY A 133 19.16 -5.52 -22.10
N LYS A 134 18.99 -6.22 -23.23
CA LYS A 134 19.70 -5.93 -24.50
C LYS A 134 19.12 -4.75 -25.29
N ASP A 135 18.11 -4.07 -24.77
CA ASP A 135 17.39 -2.96 -25.40
C ASP A 135 16.96 -3.24 -26.87
N ASN A 136 16.69 -4.51 -27.21
CA ASN A 136 16.16 -4.89 -28.52
C ASN A 136 14.65 -4.57 -28.55
N PRO A 137 14.18 -3.64 -29.42
CA PRO A 137 12.78 -3.21 -29.45
C PRO A 137 11.79 -4.35 -29.70
N GLN A 138 12.14 -5.34 -30.52
CA GLN A 138 11.25 -6.47 -30.84
C GLN A 138 11.06 -7.41 -29.64
N GLU A 139 12.14 -7.70 -28.90
CA GLU A 139 12.05 -8.52 -27.69
C GLU A 139 11.33 -7.77 -26.56
N LEU A 140 11.57 -6.46 -26.41
CA LEU A 140 10.82 -5.63 -25.47
C LEU A 140 9.31 -5.68 -25.73
N LEU A 141 8.87 -5.53 -26.98
CA LEU A 141 7.45 -5.55 -27.34
C LEU A 141 6.79 -6.91 -27.05
N LYS A 142 7.52 -8.00 -27.30
CA LYS A 142 7.10 -9.37 -26.97
C LYS A 142 6.93 -9.54 -25.46
N TRP A 143 7.91 -9.10 -24.67
CA TRP A 143 7.85 -9.17 -23.21
C TRP A 143 6.76 -8.26 -22.62
N GLN A 144 6.57 -7.06 -23.15
CA GLN A 144 5.45 -6.19 -22.81
C GLN A 144 4.11 -6.88 -23.06
N THR A 145 3.98 -7.57 -24.19
CA THR A 145 2.77 -8.34 -24.53
C THR A 145 2.53 -9.48 -23.54
N ILE A 146 3.58 -10.24 -23.19
CA ILE A 146 3.51 -11.31 -22.19
C ILE A 146 3.10 -10.74 -20.82
N ILE A 147 3.71 -9.65 -20.38
CA ILE A 147 3.39 -9.01 -19.10
C ILE A 147 1.98 -8.43 -19.10
N ARG A 148 1.53 -7.76 -20.16
CA ARG A 148 0.16 -7.22 -20.25
C ARG A 148 -0.89 -8.33 -20.28
N SER A 149 -0.63 -9.41 -21.02
CA SER A 149 -1.50 -10.58 -21.08
C SER A 149 -1.57 -11.28 -19.72
N ASN A 150 -0.41 -11.46 -19.07
CA ASN A 150 -0.34 -11.96 -17.71
C ASN A 150 -0.99 -11.00 -16.72
N ASN A 151 -0.84 -9.68 -16.83
CA ASN A 151 -1.54 -8.74 -15.96
C ASN A 151 -3.07 -8.89 -16.09
N THR A 152 -3.58 -9.18 -17.29
CA THR A 152 -5.01 -9.40 -17.51
C THR A 152 -5.48 -10.74 -16.93
N ILE A 153 -4.66 -11.79 -17.05
CA ILE A 153 -4.93 -13.13 -16.49
C ILE A 153 -4.74 -13.14 -14.96
N CYS A 154 -3.68 -12.53 -14.47
CA CYS A 154 -3.34 -12.31 -13.07
C CYS A 154 -4.43 -11.49 -12.38
N LYS A 155 -4.89 -10.38 -12.96
CA LYS A 155 -6.06 -9.64 -12.45
C LYS A 155 -7.29 -10.52 -12.20
N LYS A 156 -7.45 -11.63 -12.93
CA LYS A 156 -8.57 -12.58 -12.77
C LYS A 156 -8.27 -13.79 -11.88
N LYS A 157 -7.03 -14.27 -11.80
CA LYS A 157 -6.69 -15.54 -11.11
C LYS A 157 -5.47 -15.49 -10.16
N ASN A 158 -4.53 -14.58 -10.38
CA ASN A 158 -3.31 -14.45 -9.56
C ASN A 158 -3.18 -13.01 -9.06
N LYS A 159 -3.44 -12.78 -7.77
CA LYS A 159 -3.18 -11.47 -7.17
C LYS A 159 -1.74 -11.04 -7.54
N PRO A 160 -1.45 -9.74 -7.79
CA PRO A 160 -0.13 -9.22 -8.19
C PRO A 160 1.00 -9.42 -7.16
N LEU A 161 0.81 -10.33 -6.21
CA LEU A 161 1.50 -10.43 -4.93
C LEU A 161 2.64 -11.46 -4.97
N ASP A 162 2.82 -12.12 -6.11
CA ASP A 162 3.86 -13.11 -6.31
C ASP A 162 5.08 -12.55 -7.07
N LEU A 163 5.63 -11.42 -6.60
CA LEU A 163 6.80 -10.79 -7.23
C LEU A 163 8.11 -11.15 -6.52
N CYS A 164 9.02 -11.91 -7.13
CA CYS A 164 10.41 -11.96 -6.64
C CYS A 164 11.24 -10.80 -7.17
N LEU A 165 12.52 -10.78 -6.78
CA LEU A 165 13.50 -9.79 -7.23
C LEU A 165 13.54 -9.69 -8.76
N LYS A 166 13.61 -10.83 -9.45
CA LYS A 166 13.63 -10.89 -10.91
C LYS A 166 12.35 -10.32 -11.52
N CYS A 167 11.21 -10.67 -10.94
CA CYS A 167 9.91 -10.21 -11.41
C CYS A 167 9.78 -8.69 -11.29
N ILE A 168 10.15 -8.10 -10.14
CA ILE A 168 9.98 -6.66 -9.95
C ILE A 168 10.88 -5.84 -10.87
N TYR A 169 12.14 -6.26 -11.09
CA TYR A 169 13.04 -5.57 -12.04
C TYR A 169 12.55 -5.69 -13.48
N ALA A 170 12.06 -6.86 -13.89
CA ALA A 170 11.52 -7.02 -15.23
C ALA A 170 10.25 -6.18 -15.44
N HIS A 171 9.35 -6.12 -14.46
CA HIS A 171 8.19 -5.24 -14.51
C HIS A 171 8.61 -3.79 -14.68
N ALA A 172 9.57 -3.32 -13.89
CA ALA A 172 10.05 -1.96 -13.98
C ALA A 172 10.70 -1.61 -15.33
N LYS A 173 11.36 -2.58 -15.98
CA LYS A 173 11.99 -2.37 -17.28
C LYS A 173 11.01 -2.45 -18.46
N LEU A 174 9.89 -3.14 -18.28
CA LEU A 174 8.92 -3.41 -19.35
C LEU A 174 7.68 -2.52 -19.30
N ASP A 175 7.34 -1.99 -18.13
CA ASP A 175 6.21 -1.09 -17.93
C ASP A 175 6.73 0.34 -17.77
N ASP A 176 6.61 1.16 -18.82
CA ASP A 176 7.09 2.55 -18.83
C ASP A 176 6.41 3.40 -17.73
N ASP A 177 5.20 2.98 -17.31
CA ASP A 177 4.44 3.62 -16.24
C ASP A 177 4.69 2.97 -14.87
N PHE A 178 5.63 2.02 -14.74
CA PHE A 178 5.85 1.27 -13.50
C PHE A 178 6.10 2.20 -12.31
N ASP A 179 6.96 3.19 -12.49
CA ASP A 179 7.23 4.21 -11.47
C ASP A 179 5.97 5.05 -11.18
N GLY A 180 5.20 5.38 -12.22
CA GLY A 180 3.90 6.05 -12.07
C GLY A 180 2.93 5.24 -11.20
N TYR A 181 2.80 3.93 -11.43
CA TYR A 181 1.98 3.04 -10.63
C TYR A 181 2.52 2.84 -9.21
N LEU A 182 3.84 2.93 -9.02
CA LEU A 182 4.48 2.80 -7.72
C LEU A 182 4.03 3.91 -6.75
N TYR A 183 3.86 5.12 -7.26
CA TYR A 183 3.53 6.32 -6.47
C TYR A 183 2.07 6.76 -6.57
N PHE A 184 1.40 6.46 -7.68
CA PHE A 184 0.03 6.87 -7.96
C PHE A 184 -0.84 5.64 -8.17
N GLN A 185 -1.03 4.85 -7.11
CA GLN A 185 -1.90 3.69 -7.16
C GLN A 185 -3.37 4.09 -7.30
N ASP A 186 -3.79 4.29 -8.55
CA ASP A 186 -5.19 4.42 -8.94
C ASP A 186 -5.99 3.14 -8.58
N GLN A 187 -5.30 2.02 -8.33
CA GLN A 187 -5.89 0.81 -7.77
C GLN A 187 -6.40 1.00 -6.34
N TYR A 188 -5.73 1.75 -5.46
CA TYR A 188 -6.29 2.09 -4.15
C TYR A 188 -7.45 3.07 -4.28
N LYS A 189 -7.43 4.03 -5.22
CA LYS A 189 -8.59 4.88 -5.53
C LYS A 189 -9.84 4.06 -5.88
N LYS A 190 -9.70 2.95 -6.61
CA LYS A 190 -10.82 2.03 -6.88
C LYS A 190 -11.28 1.31 -5.61
N SER A 191 -10.35 0.87 -4.75
CA SER A 191 -10.68 0.29 -3.43
C SER A 191 -11.40 1.28 -2.51
N PHE A 192 -11.11 2.58 -2.61
CA PHE A 192 -11.83 3.63 -1.88
C PHE A 192 -13.23 3.90 -2.45
N LYS A 193 -13.45 3.77 -3.77
CA LYS A 193 -14.77 3.92 -4.40
C LYS A 193 -15.76 2.79 -4.06
N ILE A 194 -15.26 1.60 -3.72
CA ILE A 194 -16.11 0.43 -3.37
C ILE A 194 -16.35 0.33 -1.85
N ARG A 195 -15.87 1.30 -1.05
CA ARG A 195 -16.32 1.37 0.35
C ARG A 195 -17.75 1.89 0.36
N LYS A 196 -18.71 1.03 0.68
CA LYS A 196 -20.03 1.50 1.14
C LYS A 196 -19.76 2.58 2.20
N PRO A 197 -20.40 3.76 2.10
CA PRO A 197 -20.28 4.75 3.17
C PRO A 197 -20.55 4.03 4.48
N PHE A 198 -19.70 4.24 5.48
CA PHE A 198 -19.93 3.69 6.82
C PHE A 198 -21.40 3.97 7.18
N SER A 199 -22.09 2.97 7.72
CA SER A 199 -23.33 3.23 8.44
C SER A 199 -23.03 4.39 9.37
N LYS A 200 -23.76 5.50 9.22
CA LYS A 200 -23.55 6.70 10.02
C LYS A 200 -23.47 6.26 11.48
N ILE A 201 -22.29 6.34 12.08
CA ILE A 201 -22.15 6.18 13.53
C ILE A 201 -22.84 7.42 14.10
N THR A 202 -24.10 7.26 14.49
CA THR A 202 -24.85 8.29 15.20
C THR A 202 -24.27 8.38 16.60
N TYR A 203 -23.38 9.35 16.82
CA TYR A 203 -23.00 9.73 18.16
C TYR A 203 -24.21 10.39 18.81
N VAL A 204 -24.86 9.69 19.74
CA VAL A 204 -25.85 10.30 20.62
C VAL A 204 -25.08 11.16 21.62
N VAL A 205 -24.93 12.44 21.31
CA VAL A 205 -24.40 13.41 22.28
C VAL A 205 -25.47 13.60 23.35
N LYS A 206 -25.34 12.88 24.47
CA LYS A 206 -26.12 13.15 25.66
C LYS A 206 -25.62 14.46 26.26
N ASN A 207 -26.26 15.57 25.90
CA ASN A 207 -26.08 16.85 26.57
C ASN A 207 -26.59 16.74 28.01
N ARG A 208 -25.74 16.30 28.95
CA ARG A 208 -25.97 16.55 30.37
C ARG A 208 -25.67 18.02 30.63
N ARG A 209 -26.71 18.84 30.69
CA ARG A 209 -26.60 20.19 31.26
C ARG A 209 -26.18 20.04 32.72
N GLY A 210 -24.96 20.48 33.03
CA GLY A 210 -24.53 20.75 34.39
C GLY A 210 -23.58 19.71 34.99
N SER A 211 -22.36 19.64 34.49
CA SER A 211 -21.17 19.88 35.33
C SER A 211 -19.97 20.10 34.40
N ARG A 212 -19.02 20.93 34.84
CA ARG A 212 -17.66 20.82 34.32
C ARG A 212 -17.23 19.40 34.70
N ASP A 213 -16.94 18.55 33.71
CA ASP A 213 -15.93 17.48 33.76
C ASP A 213 -16.14 16.52 32.56
N GLU A 214 -15.01 16.17 31.95
CA GLU A 214 -14.72 15.16 30.91
C GLU A 214 -15.87 14.65 30.01
N ILE A 215 -15.75 14.98 28.72
CA ILE A 215 -16.58 14.41 27.64
C ILE A 215 -16.11 12.97 27.39
N ASN A 216 -16.82 12.00 27.98
CA ASN A 216 -16.65 10.58 27.68
C ASN A 216 -17.51 10.17 26.47
N TYR A 217 -16.85 9.76 25.38
CA TYR A 217 -17.52 9.20 24.21
C TYR A 217 -17.73 7.70 24.41
N THR A 218 -18.99 7.27 24.50
CA THR A 218 -19.36 5.84 24.50
C THR A 218 -19.93 5.47 23.12
N PRO A 219 -19.33 4.51 22.39
CA PRO A 219 -19.91 4.02 21.15
C PRO A 219 -21.17 3.21 21.45
N VAL A 220 -22.27 3.54 20.79
CA VAL A 220 -23.51 2.76 20.86
C VAL A 220 -23.52 1.80 19.67
N SER A 221 -23.46 0.50 19.96
CA SER A 221 -23.67 -0.55 18.95
C SER A 221 -25.14 -0.51 18.52
N SER A 222 -25.40 -0.36 17.22
CA SER A 222 -26.72 -0.60 16.67
C SER A 222 -26.94 -2.12 16.63
N ASP A 223 -27.66 -2.64 17.62
CA ASP A 223 -28.11 -4.04 17.65
C ASP A 223 -28.76 -4.42 16.31
N SER A 224 -28.07 -5.28 15.57
CA SER A 224 -28.65 -6.06 14.50
C SER A 224 -29.62 -7.08 15.12
N GLY A 225 -30.90 -6.97 14.76
CA GLY A 225 -31.98 -7.79 15.28
C GLY A 225 -31.67 -9.29 15.28
N ILE A 226 -31.88 -9.90 16.44
CA ILE A 226 -31.94 -11.34 16.65
C ILE A 226 -33.26 -11.83 16.05
N CYS A 227 -33.22 -12.54 14.92
CA CYS A 227 -34.35 -13.33 14.45
C CYS A 227 -34.45 -14.59 15.31
N ILE A 228 -35.45 -14.63 16.21
CA ILE A 228 -35.86 -15.83 16.94
C ILE A 228 -36.62 -16.72 15.96
N ASN A 229 -36.02 -17.84 15.54
CA ASN A 229 -36.73 -18.90 14.83
C ASN A 229 -37.47 -19.78 15.86
N THR A 230 -38.78 -19.59 15.97
CA THR A 230 -39.69 -20.53 16.64
C THR A 230 -39.77 -21.84 15.86
N GLN A 231 -39.25 -22.92 16.45
CA GLN A 231 -39.55 -24.28 16.00
C GLN A 231 -41.03 -24.61 16.28
N LYS A 232 -41.80 -24.81 15.21
CA LYS A 232 -43.11 -25.48 15.26
C LYS A 232 -42.87 -26.97 15.46
N LYS A 233 -43.40 -27.51 16.55
CA LYS A 233 -43.73 -28.94 16.69
C LYS A 233 -44.86 -29.29 15.73
N SER A 234 -44.74 -30.41 15.04
CA SER A 234 -45.87 -31.15 14.50
C SER A 234 -45.53 -32.64 14.47
N SER A 235 -46.29 -33.36 15.29
CA SER A 235 -46.74 -34.77 15.21
C SER A 235 -45.71 -35.88 15.02
#